data_AF-A0A0D0IU74-F1
#
_entry.id   AF-A0A0D0IU74-F1
#
_cell.length_a   1.000
_cell.length_b   1.000
_cell.length_c   1.000
_cell.angle_alpha   90.00
_cell.angle_beta   90.00
_cell.angle_gamma   90.00
#
_symmetry.space_group_name_H-M   'P 1'
#
loop_
_entity.id
_entity.type
_entity.pdbx_description
1 polymer ?
#
loop_
_entity_poly.entity_id
_entity_poly.type
_entity_poly.pdbx_seq_one_letter_code
_entity_poly.pdbx_strand_id
1 'polypeptide(L)'
;MLTETAPVLSTLLPMQIDIDPNSSGLPGINQLRTIVGAVMTVGLILSVLALIVSAIVWGFGANSSNPHLAGRGKVGVLVSCGAAIICGASVTLINFFWTVGQSV
;
A
#
# COMPACT_ATOMS: atom_id res chain seq x y z
N MET A 1 -9.94 -61.88 4.57
CA MET A 1 -10.57 -60.54 4.72
C MET A 1 -9.57 -59.72 5.52
N LEU A 2 -8.50 -59.18 4.91
CA LEU A 2 -8.48 -57.87 4.22
C LEU A 2 -9.34 -56.88 5.03
N THR A 3 -8.86 -55.82 5.67
CA THR A 3 -7.66 -54.99 5.48
C THR A 3 -7.70 -53.94 6.60
N GLU A 4 -6.55 -53.72 7.23
CA GLU A 4 -5.96 -52.43 7.63
C GLU A 4 -6.84 -51.17 7.49
N THR A 5 -7.22 -50.52 8.61
CA THR A 5 -7.88 -49.19 8.61
C THR A 5 -7.23 -48.14 9.53
N ALA A 6 -6.00 -48.34 9.98
CA ALA A 6 -5.15 -47.29 10.55
C ALA A 6 -3.92 -47.14 9.64
N PRO A 7 -3.95 -46.24 8.64
CA PRO A 7 -3.51 -44.86 8.90
C PRO A 7 -4.09 -43.82 7.91
N VAL A 8 -5.40 -43.79 7.65
CA VAL A 8 -5.97 -42.76 6.75
C VAL A 8 -5.98 -41.37 7.41
N LEU A 9 -5.82 -41.30 8.73
CA LEU A 9 -5.77 -40.02 9.46
C LEU A 9 -4.42 -39.29 9.31
N SER A 10 -3.34 -39.98 8.92
CA SER A 10 -2.02 -39.38 8.76
C SER A 10 -1.78 -38.78 7.36
N THR A 11 -2.64 -39.05 6.38
CA THR A 11 -2.49 -38.61 4.98
C THR A 11 -3.28 -37.32 4.65
N LEU A 12 -4.04 -36.77 5.61
CA LEU A 12 -4.87 -35.56 5.43
C LEU A 12 -4.37 -34.32 6.19
N LEU A 13 -3.22 -34.38 6.84
CA LEU A 13 -2.58 -33.19 7.41
C LEU A 13 -1.32 -32.86 6.59
N PRO A 14 -1.43 -32.35 5.35
CA PRO A 14 -0.33 -31.58 4.80
C PRO A 14 -0.15 -30.37 5.73
N MET A 15 0.86 -30.46 6.58
CA MET A 15 1.53 -29.35 7.25
C MET A 15 0.59 -28.22 7.72
N GLN A 16 0.12 -28.29 8.96
CA GLN A 16 -0.11 -27.06 9.73
C GLN A 16 1.26 -26.35 9.85
N ILE A 17 1.60 -25.58 8.81
CA ILE A 17 2.63 -24.55 8.88
C ILE A 17 1.92 -23.37 9.53
N ASP A 18 1.86 -23.43 10.85
CA ASP A 18 1.47 -22.32 11.70
C ASP A 18 2.69 -21.38 11.79
N ILE A 19 2.82 -20.50 10.80
CA ILE A 19 3.79 -19.40 10.87
C ILE A 19 3.15 -18.31 11.72
N ASP A 20 3.39 -18.41 13.01
CA ASP A 20 3.00 -17.38 13.96
C ASP A 20 3.72 -16.06 13.57
N PRO A 21 3.00 -14.96 13.31
CA PRO A 21 3.61 -13.70 12.91
C PRO A 21 4.44 -13.12 14.06
N ASN A 22 5.73 -13.42 14.06
CA ASN A 22 6.65 -13.00 15.10
C ASN A 22 7.14 -11.56 14.87
N SER A 23 6.80 -10.66 15.79
CA SER A 23 7.34 -9.30 15.89
C SER A 23 8.59 -9.19 16.77
N SER A 24 9.09 -10.32 17.29
CA SER A 24 10.09 -10.39 18.37
C SER A 24 11.40 -11.09 17.96
N GLY A 25 11.48 -11.66 16.76
CA GLY A 25 12.62 -12.49 16.33
C GLY A 25 13.81 -11.73 15.75
N LEU A 26 13.62 -10.45 15.40
CA LEU A 26 14.66 -9.58 14.86
C LEU A 26 14.66 -8.28 15.67
N PRO A 27 15.69 -8.05 16.52
CA PRO A 27 15.87 -6.78 17.21
C PRO A 27 15.84 -5.62 16.19
N GLY A 28 14.74 -4.86 16.16
CA GLY A 28 14.57 -3.71 15.25
C GLY A 28 13.30 -3.69 14.37
N ILE A 29 12.50 -4.77 14.29
CA ILE A 29 11.31 -4.78 13.40
C ILE A 29 10.26 -3.71 13.76
N ASN A 30 10.15 -3.35 15.02
CA ASN A 30 9.27 -2.26 15.47
C ASN A 30 9.73 -0.90 14.94
N GLN A 31 11.05 -0.63 14.94
CA GLN A 31 11.60 0.60 14.37
C GLN A 31 11.41 0.64 12.86
N LEU A 32 11.58 -0.48 12.18
CA LEU A 32 11.30 -0.56 10.73
C LEU A 32 9.83 -0.24 10.42
N ARG A 33 8.87 -0.79 11.17
CA ARG A 33 7.44 -0.43 11.01
C ARG A 33 7.17 1.04 11.32
N THR A 34 7.79 1.60 12.37
CA THR A 34 7.65 3.03 12.69
C THR A 34 8.18 3.92 11.56
N ILE A 35 9.33 3.59 10.99
CA ILE A 35 9.90 4.34 9.86
C ILE A 35 8.96 4.28 8.66
N VAL A 36 8.43 3.10 8.32
CA VAL A 36 7.46 2.95 7.22
C VAL A 36 6.17 3.75 7.49
N GLY A 37 5.67 3.71 8.72
CA GLY A 37 4.51 4.52 9.13
C GLY A 37 4.77 6.02 8.99
N ALA A 38 5.98 6.49 9.34
CA ALA A 38 6.38 7.88 9.17
C ALA A 38 6.47 8.27 7.67
N VAL A 39 6.97 7.39 6.80
CA VAL A 39 7.04 7.66 5.36
C VAL A 39 5.65 7.82 4.75
N MET A 40 4.64 7.10 5.25
CA MET A 40 3.26 7.25 4.76
C MET A 40 2.68 8.65 5.02
N THR A 41 2.92 9.22 6.20
CA THR A 41 2.44 10.58 6.50
C THR A 41 3.19 11.62 5.69
N VAL A 42 4.52 11.46 5.55
CA VAL A 42 5.35 12.33 4.70
C VAL A 42 4.91 12.25 3.24
N GLY A 43 4.59 11.07 2.72
CA GLY A 43 4.11 10.89 1.35
C GLY A 43 2.82 11.65 1.06
N LEU A 44 1.86 11.63 2.00
CA LEU A 44 0.63 12.42 1.88
C LEU A 44 0.90 13.93 1.93
N ILE A 45 1.78 14.38 2.82
CA ILE A 45 2.18 15.79 2.91
C ILE A 45 2.80 16.26 1.59
N LEU A 46 3.73 15.48 1.02
CA LEU A 46 4.35 15.80 -0.27
C LEU A 46 3.33 15.84 -1.42
N SER A 47 2.34 14.94 -1.41
CA SER A 47 1.26 14.94 -2.39
C SER A 47 0.44 16.24 -2.35
N VAL A 48 0.11 16.73 -1.15
CA VAL A 48 -0.59 18.01 -0.97
C VAL A 48 0.26 19.20 -1.44
N LEU A 49 1.55 19.21 -1.12
CA LEU A 49 2.46 20.26 -1.59
C LEU A 49 2.53 20.29 -3.13
N ALA A 50 2.60 19.13 -3.78
CA ALA A 50 2.57 19.03 -5.23
C ALA A 50 1.24 19.52 -5.83
N LEU A 51 0.10 19.21 -5.18
CA LEU A 51 -1.22 19.69 -5.58
C LEU A 51 -1.29 21.23 -5.55
N ILE A 52 -0.77 21.84 -4.48
CA ILE A 52 -0.73 23.30 -4.32
C ILE A 52 0.09 23.94 -5.44
N VAL A 53 1.30 23.44 -5.71
CA VAL A 53 2.15 23.97 -6.79
C VAL A 53 1.45 23.85 -8.14
N SER A 54 0.80 22.72 -8.41
CA SER A 54 0.06 22.51 -9.65
C SER A 54 -1.15 23.45 -9.79
N ALA A 55 -1.87 23.70 -8.70
CA ALA A 55 -3.01 24.63 -8.68
C ALA A 55 -2.58 26.07 -8.95
N ILE A 56 -1.44 26.49 -8.42
CA ILE A 56 -0.85 27.81 -8.68
C ILE A 56 -0.48 27.96 -10.16
N VAL A 57 0.22 26.97 -10.73
CA VAL A 57 0.58 26.97 -12.17
C VAL A 57 -0.66 26.99 -13.05
N TRP A 58 -1.73 26.28 -12.68
CA TRP A 58 -2.99 26.32 -13.39
C TRP A 58 -3.66 27.70 -13.33
N GLY A 59 -3.70 28.33 -12.16
CA GLY A 59 -4.31 29.65 -11.97
C GLY A 59 -3.61 30.75 -12.78
N PHE A 60 -2.27 30.76 -12.80
CA PHE A 60 -1.49 31.68 -13.64
C PHE A 60 -1.62 31.35 -15.14
N GLY A 61 -1.62 30.07 -15.51
CA GLY A 61 -1.81 29.63 -16.89
C GLY A 61 -3.21 29.97 -17.46
N ALA A 62 -4.25 29.88 -16.63
CA ALA A 62 -5.63 30.17 -17.01
C ALA A 62 -5.89 31.66 -17.26
N ASN A 63 -5.22 32.56 -16.51
CA ASN A 63 -5.33 34.01 -16.71
C ASN A 63 -4.47 34.54 -17.88
N SER A 64 -3.41 33.83 -18.27
CA SER A 64 -2.47 34.31 -19.30
C SER A 64 -2.85 33.94 -20.75
N SER A 65 -3.98 33.27 -20.99
CA SER A 65 -4.37 32.75 -22.33
C SER A 65 -3.31 31.87 -23.01
N ASN A 66 -2.37 31.30 -22.23
CA ASN A 66 -1.21 30.56 -22.74
C ASN A 66 -1.44 29.03 -22.59
N PRO A 67 -1.81 28.31 -23.67
CA PRO A 67 -2.32 26.92 -23.60
C PRO A 67 -1.32 25.93 -22.98
N HIS A 68 -0.03 26.21 -23.11
CA HIS A 68 1.05 25.36 -22.65
C HIS A 68 1.19 25.34 -21.11
N LEU A 69 0.93 26.47 -20.44
CA LEU A 69 0.94 26.55 -18.97
C LEU A 69 -0.39 26.09 -18.37
N ALA A 70 -1.51 26.42 -19.01
CA ALA A 70 -2.84 25.98 -18.59
C ALA A 70 -3.02 24.46 -18.67
N GLY A 71 -2.44 23.80 -19.68
CA GLY A 71 -2.46 22.34 -19.82
C GLY A 71 -1.61 21.63 -18.76
N ARG A 72 -0.41 22.14 -18.46
CA ARG A 72 0.50 21.55 -17.47
C ARG A 72 -0.06 21.61 -16.04
N GLY A 73 -0.78 22.68 -15.69
CA GLY A 73 -1.43 22.80 -14.39
C GLY A 73 -2.58 21.80 -14.17
N LYS A 74 -3.36 21.47 -15.21
CA LYS A 74 -4.45 20.46 -15.11
C LYS A 74 -3.91 19.05 -14.91
N VAL A 75 -2.87 18.67 -15.65
CA VAL A 75 -2.26 17.34 -15.54
C VAL A 75 -1.57 17.16 -14.18
N GLY A 76 -0.90 18.18 -13.66
CA GLY A 76 -0.25 18.09 -12.35
C GLY A 76 -1.23 17.86 -11.19
N VAL A 77 -2.44 18.42 -11.24
CA VAL A 77 -3.48 18.16 -10.23
C VAL A 77 -3.92 16.70 -10.28
N LEU A 78 -4.16 16.16 -11.48
CA LEU A 78 -4.53 14.75 -11.66
C LEU A 78 -3.43 13.81 -11.16
N VAL A 79 -2.17 14.10 -11.44
CA VAL A 79 -1.03 13.31 -10.95
C VAL A 79 -0.95 13.35 -9.43
N SER A 80 -1.13 14.51 -8.80
CA SER A 80 -1.13 14.62 -7.33
C SER A 80 -2.28 13.83 -6.70
N CYS A 81 -3.47 13.88 -7.28
CA CYS A 81 -4.63 13.12 -6.83
C CYS A 81 -4.40 11.61 -6.97
N GLY A 82 -3.86 11.16 -8.10
CA GLY A 82 -3.48 9.78 -8.32
C GLY A 82 -2.46 9.28 -7.30
N ALA A 83 -1.42 10.07 -7.01
CA ALA A 83 -0.42 9.74 -6.00
C ALA A 83 -1.04 9.62 -4.59
N ALA A 84 -1.93 10.52 -4.21
CA ALA A 84 -2.63 10.47 -2.91
C ALA A 84 -3.49 9.20 -2.78
N ILE A 85 -4.25 8.85 -3.83
CA ILE A 85 -5.09 7.64 -3.84
C ILE A 85 -4.22 6.39 -3.72
N ILE A 86 -3.10 6.31 -4.45
CA ILE A 86 -2.19 5.16 -4.39
C ILE A 86 -1.59 5.00 -2.98
N CYS A 87 -1.15 6.10 -2.36
CA CYS A 87 -0.65 6.07 -0.98
C CYS A 87 -1.70 5.57 0.00
N GLY A 88 -2.95 6.02 -0.09
CA GLY A 88 -4.03 5.54 0.78
C GLY A 88 -4.45 4.09 0.52
N ALA A 89 -4.63 3.73 -0.75
CA ALA A 89 -5.09 2.39 -1.17
C ALA A 89 -4.07 1.28 -0.86
N SER A 90 -2.78 1.62 -0.82
CA SER A 90 -1.71 0.67 -0.49
C SER A 90 -1.93 -0.03 0.85
N VAL A 91 -2.33 0.71 1.90
CA VAL A 91 -2.56 0.13 3.24
C VAL A 91 -3.66 -0.92 3.19
N THR A 92 -4.78 -0.63 2.54
CA THR A 92 -5.91 -1.54 2.41
C THR A 92 -5.52 -2.81 1.65
N LEU A 93 -4.75 -2.66 0.57
CA LEU A 93 -4.28 -3.79 -0.23
C LEU A 93 -3.34 -4.71 0.58
N ILE A 94 -2.43 -4.13 1.37
CA ILE A 94 -1.52 -4.90 2.23
C ILE A 94 -2.31 -5.71 3.27
N ASN A 95 -3.31 -5.08 3.91
CA ASN A 95 -4.17 -5.77 4.87
C ASN A 95 -5.03 -6.87 4.23
N PHE A 96 -5.52 -6.64 3.00
CA PHE A 96 -6.27 -7.64 2.25
C PHE A 96 -5.42 -8.89 1.97
N PHE A 97 -4.24 -8.74 1.38
CA PHE A 97 -3.38 -9.88 1.07
C PHE A 97 -2.84 -10.59 2.32
N TRP A 98 -2.58 -9.83 3.40
CA TRP A 98 -2.23 -10.42 4.70
C TRP A 98 -3.34 -11.34 5.22
N THR A 99 -4.59 -10.88 5.16
CA THR A 99 -5.76 -11.65 5.62
C THR A 99 -6.01 -12.88 4.75
N VAL A 100 -5.92 -12.74 3.42
CA VAL A 100 -6.09 -13.87 2.49
C VAL A 100 -4.99 -14.91 2.67
N GLY A 101 -3.74 -14.48 2.86
CA GLY A 101 -2.61 -15.38 3.05
C GLY A 101 -2.64 -16.18 4.35
N GLN A 102 -3.33 -15.70 5.39
CA GLN A 102 -3.57 -16.49 6.62
C GLN A 102 -4.80 -17.40 6.52
N SER A 103 -5.64 -17.21 5.50
CA SER A 103 -6.84 -18.03 5.28
C SER A 103 -6.56 -19.29 4.44
N VAL A 104 -5.37 -19.39 3.84
CA VAL A 104 -4.93 -20.52 2.98
C VAL A 104 -3.81 -21.28 3.65
#